data_AF-A0A2E9ANB1-F1
#
_entry.id   AF-A0A2E9ANB1-F1
#
_cell.length_a   1.000
_cell.length_b   1.000
_cell.length_c   1.000
_cell.angle_alpha   90.00
_cell.angle_beta   90.00
_cell.angle_gamma   90.00
#
_symmetry.space_group_name_H-M   'P 1'
#
loop_
_entity.id
_entity.type
_entity.pdbx_description
1 polymer ?
#
loop_
_entity_poly.entity_id
_entity_poly.type
_entity_poly.pdbx_seq_one_letter_code
_entity_poly.pdbx_strand_id
1 'polypeptide(L)'
;MRRRTAHEACSPMNRDDDRLPLDSRTQAVVDGLPPDEREHLQALIRKAARHQRTLLETALDEAVGMVPSPLRKRVQKLFLGSS
;
A
#
# COMPACT_ATOMS: atom_id res chain seq x y z
N MET A 1 6.95 -22.69 -32.37
CA MET A 1 7.53 -22.40 -31.05
C MET A 1 7.08 -20.99 -30.63
N ARG A 2 6.14 -20.87 -29.67
CA ARG A 2 5.62 -19.58 -29.20
C ARG A 2 6.29 -19.24 -27.86
N ARG A 3 7.21 -18.27 -27.85
CA ARG A 3 7.76 -17.70 -26.62
C ARG A 3 6.74 -16.69 -26.08
N ARG A 4 6.06 -17.02 -24.98
CA ARG A 4 5.33 -16.04 -24.17
C ARG A 4 6.33 -15.47 -23.17
N THR A 5 6.84 -14.28 -23.44
CA THR A 5 7.49 -13.47 -22.41
C THR A 5 6.38 -12.86 -21.58
N ALA A 6 6.23 -13.34 -20.34
CA ALA A 6 5.46 -12.66 -19.32
C ALA A 6 6.14 -11.30 -19.09
N HIS A 7 5.55 -10.25 -19.66
CA HIS A 7 5.81 -8.89 -19.23
C HIS A 7 5.12 -8.77 -17.88
N GLU A 8 5.91 -8.95 -16.82
CA GLU A 8 5.54 -8.62 -15.45
C GLU A 8 5.26 -7.11 -15.45
N ALA A 9 3.99 -6.77 -15.66
CA ALA A 9 3.53 -5.41 -15.54
C ALA A 9 3.73 -5.03 -14.08
N CYS A 10 4.66 -4.10 -13.82
CA CYS A 10 4.62 -3.27 -12.64
C CYS A 10 3.25 -2.60 -12.61
N SER A 11 2.29 -3.24 -11.95
CA SER A 11 0.99 -2.64 -11.68
C SER A 11 1.27 -1.39 -10.84
N PRO A 12 0.82 -0.20 -11.28
CA PRO A 12 0.90 0.99 -10.45
C PRO A 12 0.21 0.66 -9.13
N MET A 13 0.84 0.98 -7.99
CA MET A 13 0.23 0.80 -6.67
C MET A 13 -1.20 1.32 -6.72
N ASN A 14 -2.15 0.39 -6.75
CA ASN A 14 -3.53 0.69 -7.01
C ASN A 14 -4.00 1.57 -5.85
N ARG A 15 -4.37 2.82 -6.15
CA ARG A 15 -4.85 3.76 -5.13
C ARG A 15 -6.16 3.29 -4.48
N ASP A 16 -6.78 2.24 -5.01
CA ASP A 16 -7.93 1.53 -4.46
C ASP A 16 -7.59 0.37 -3.49
N ASP A 17 -6.30 0.12 -3.21
CA ASP A 17 -5.88 -0.90 -2.24
C ASP A 17 -5.90 -0.36 -0.79
N ASP A 18 -7.02 0.27 -0.38
CA ASP A 18 -7.30 0.56 1.04
C ASP A 18 -7.72 -0.71 1.81
N ARG A 19 -7.62 -1.87 1.17
CA ARG A 19 -7.91 -3.15 1.79
C ARG A 19 -6.66 -3.63 2.51
N LEU A 20 -6.69 -3.50 3.83
CA LEU A 20 -5.71 -4.22 4.64
C LEU A 20 -5.87 -5.73 4.36
N PRO A 21 -4.78 -6.45 4.09
CA PRO A 21 -4.83 -7.90 4.06
C PRO A 21 -5.14 -8.39 5.47
N LEU A 22 -6.41 -8.73 5.72
CA LEU A 22 -6.83 -9.33 6.98
C LEU A 22 -6.44 -10.80 6.96
N ASP A 23 -5.97 -11.30 8.10
CA ASP A 23 -5.80 -12.73 8.28
C ASP A 23 -7.17 -13.44 8.27
N SER A 24 -7.15 -14.74 7.98
CA SER A 24 -8.35 -15.55 7.77
C SER A 24 -9.30 -15.55 8.98
N ARG A 25 -8.76 -15.40 10.21
CA ARG A 25 -9.57 -15.35 11.42
C ARG A 25 -10.26 -14.00 11.55
N THR A 26 -9.56 -12.91 11.29
CA THR A 26 -10.14 -11.57 11.32
C THR A 26 -11.23 -11.39 10.26
N GLN A 27 -11.03 -11.97 9.07
CA GLN A 27 -12.05 -11.96 8.02
C GLN A 27 -13.33 -12.71 8.45
N ALA A 28 -13.20 -13.90 9.06
CA ALA A 28 -14.34 -14.66 9.56
C ALA A 28 -15.14 -13.92 10.66
N VAL A 29 -14.46 -13.11 11.48
CA VAL A 29 -15.11 -12.24 12.47
C VAL A 29 -15.94 -11.16 11.76
N VAL A 30 -15.36 -10.48 10.77
CA VAL A 30 -16.05 -9.44 9.98
C VAL A 30 -17.29 -10.01 9.28
N ASP A 31 -17.20 -11.23 8.76
CA ASP A 31 -18.29 -11.87 8.02
C ASP A 31 -19.41 -12.37 8.95
N GLY A 32 -19.12 -12.62 10.22
CA GLY A 32 -20.10 -13.02 11.24
C GLY A 32 -20.88 -11.85 11.87
N LEU A 33 -20.51 -10.61 11.55
CA LEU A 33 -21.17 -9.43 12.11
C LEU A 33 -22.49 -9.08 11.38
N PRO A 34 -23.44 -8.44 12.07
CA PRO A 34 -24.58 -7.77 11.45
C PRO A 34 -24.11 -6.80 10.35
N PRO A 35 -24.92 -6.55 9.31
CA PRO A 35 -24.51 -5.74 8.16
C PRO A 35 -24.04 -4.33 8.56
N ASP A 36 -24.73 -3.67 9.49
CA ASP A 36 -24.38 -2.32 9.97
C ASP A 36 -23.04 -2.30 10.71
N GLU A 37 -22.81 -3.28 11.60
CA GLU A 37 -21.57 -3.41 12.35
C GLU A 37 -20.39 -3.80 11.45
N ARG A 38 -20.65 -4.65 10.46
CA ARG A 38 -19.67 -5.04 9.44
C ARG A 38 -19.24 -3.83 8.61
N GLU A 39 -20.18 -2.99 8.18
CA GLU A 39 -19.87 -1.77 7.43
C GLU A 39 -19.03 -0.80 8.28
N HIS A 40 -19.43 -0.61 9.54
CA HIS A 40 -18.68 0.23 10.48
C HIS A 40 -17.24 -0.27 10.67
N LEU A 41 -17.06 -1.58 10.90
CA LEU A 41 -15.74 -2.18 11.05
C LEU A 41 -14.90 -2.08 9.78
N GLN A 42 -15.50 -2.29 8.60
CA GLN A 42 -14.81 -2.10 7.32
C GLN A 42 -14.36 -0.64 7.11
N ALA A 43 -15.17 0.34 7.53
CA ALA A 43 -14.79 1.75 7.49
C ALA A 43 -13.59 2.04 8.41
N LEU A 44 -13.57 1.47 9.62
CA LEU A 44 -12.43 1.58 10.54
C LEU A 44 -11.16 0.94 9.96
N ILE A 45 -11.27 -0.23 9.35
CA ILE A 45 -10.15 -0.93 8.70
C ILE A 45 -9.57 -0.07 7.57
N ARG A 46 -10.41 0.49 6.69
CA ARG A 46 -9.97 1.39 5.62
C ARG A 46 -9.30 2.66 6.18
N LYS A 47 -9.85 3.23 7.25
CA LYS A 47 -9.25 4.41 7.91
C LYS A 47 -7.86 4.10 8.47
N ALA A 48 -7.70 2.93 9.11
CA ALA A 48 -6.41 2.47 9.60
C ALA A 48 -5.41 2.24 8.46
N ALA A 49 -5.85 1.63 7.35
CA ALA A 49 -5.03 1.41 6.15
C ALA A 49 -4.46 2.73 5.61
N ARG A 50 -5.32 3.73 5.44
CA ARG A 50 -4.93 5.06 4.96
C ARG A 50 -3.93 5.73 5.89
N HIS A 51 -4.18 5.65 7.20
CA HIS A 51 -3.28 6.24 8.18
C HIS A 51 -1.89 5.58 8.16
N GLN A 52 -1.83 4.24 8.13
CA GLN A 52 -0.58 3.49 8.02
C GLN A 52 0.19 3.84 6.75
N ARG A 53 -0.51 3.94 5.61
CA ARG A 53 0.09 4.36 4.35
C ARG A 53 0.71 5.76 4.46
N THR A 54 0.01 6.72 5.05
CA THR A 54 0.55 8.07 5.26
C THR A 54 1.80 8.05 6.15
N LEU A 55 1.81 7.26 7.22
CA LEU A 55 3.00 7.12 8.07
C LEU A 55 4.19 6.53 7.28
N LEU A 56 3.95 5.54 6.43
CA LEU A 56 4.98 4.95 5.57
C LEU A 56 5.50 5.94 4.53
N GLU A 57 4.61 6.70 3.88
CA GLU A 57 4.99 7.74 2.91
C GLU A 57 5.87 8.82 3.59
N THR A 58 5.47 9.31 4.77
CA THR A 58 6.29 10.26 5.55
C THR A 58 7.65 9.68 5.93
N ALA A 59 7.70 8.44 6.42
CA ALA A 59 8.95 7.80 6.80
C ALA A 59 9.89 7.59 5.60
N LEU A 60 9.34 7.30 4.41
CA LEU A 60 10.12 7.20 3.17
C LEU A 60 10.69 8.56 2.76
N ASP A 61 9.90 9.63 2.86
CA ASP A 61 10.38 10.98 2.55
C ASP A 61 11.50 11.41 3.50
N GLU A 62 11.37 11.14 4.80
CA GLU A 62 12.44 11.38 5.78
C GLU A 62 13.70 10.58 5.45
N ALA A 63 13.56 9.29 5.14
CA ALA A 63 14.68 8.42 4.79
C ALA A 63 15.41 8.92 3.52
N VAL A 64 14.67 9.38 2.51
CA VAL A 64 15.25 10.01 1.30
C VAL A 64 15.99 11.31 1.66
N GLY A 65 15.45 12.10 2.59
CA GLY A 65 16.09 13.32 3.10
C GLY A 65 17.45 13.07 3.76
N MET A 66 17.64 11.91 4.40
CA MET A 66 18.91 11.51 5.01
C MET A 66 19.99 11.09 3.99
N VAL A 67 19.61 10.84 2.74
CA VAL A 67 20.57 10.47 1.69
C VAL A 67 21.42 11.69 1.30
N PRO A 68 22.77 11.61 1.31
CA PRO A 68 23.64 12.70 0.88
C PRO A 68 23.53 12.96 -0.64
N SER A 69 23.62 14.23 -1.03
CA SER A 69 23.75 14.65 -2.43
C SER A 69 25.10 14.12 -2.95
N PRO A 70 25.16 13.26 -4.01
CA PRO A 70 24.34 13.22 -5.22
C PRO A 70 23.38 12.02 -5.36
N LEU A 71 23.34 11.11 -4.39
CA LEU A 71 22.56 9.87 -4.48
C LEU A 71 21.06 10.11 -4.27
N ARG A 72 20.69 11.19 -3.59
CA ARG A 72 19.30 11.54 -3.27
C ARG A 72 18.38 11.52 -4.49
N LYS A 73 18.78 12.13 -5.61
CA LYS A 73 17.98 12.15 -6.86
C LYS A 73 17.77 10.76 -7.45
N ARG A 74 18.76 9.87 -7.34
CA ARG A 74 18.65 8.48 -7.83
C ARG A 74 17.74 7.65 -6.94
N VAL A 75 17.87 7.77 -5.62
CA VAL A 75 17.01 7.08 -4.65
C VAL A 75 15.57 7.56 -4.77
N GLN A 76 15.35 8.86 -4.86
CA GLN A 76 14.02 9.44 -5.06
C GLN A 76 13.35 8.94 -6.34
N LYS A 77 14.08 8.88 -7.46
CA LYS A 77 13.56 8.31 -8.72
C LYS A 77 13.25 6.81 -8.63
N LEU A 78 14.06 6.03 -7.93
CA LEU A 78 13.89 4.56 -7.82
C LEU A 78 12.76 4.16 -6.86
N PHE A 79 12.59 4.89 -5.76
CA PHE A 79 11.64 4.52 -4.70
C PHE A 79 10.32 5.30 -4.75
N LEU A 80 10.33 6.55 -5.22
CA LEU A 80 9.15 7.43 -5.23
C LEU A 80 8.62 7.69 -6.65
N GLY A 81 9.32 7.25 -7.70
CA GLY A 81 8.85 7.34 -9.09
C GLY A 81 8.80 8.76 -9.69
N SER A 82 9.10 9.80 -8.93
CA SER A 82 9.02 11.18 -9.39
C SER A 82 10.25 11.58 -10.22
N SER A 83 9.98 12.10 -11.42
CA SER A 83 10.92 12.81 -12.29
C SER A 83 10.90 14.30 -12.00
#